data_AF-A0A0J8RKM6-F1
#
_entry.id   AF-A0A0J8RKM6-F1
#
_cell.length_a   1.000
_cell.length_b   1.000
_cell.length_c   1.000
_cell.angle_alpha   90.00
_cell.angle_beta   90.00
_cell.angle_gamma   90.00
#
_symmetry.space_group_name_H-M   'P 1'
#
loop_
_entity.id
_entity.type
_entity.pdbx_description
1 polymer ?
#
loop_
_entity_poly.entity_id
_entity_poly.type
_entity_poly.pdbx_seq_one_letter_code
_entity_poly.pdbx_strand_id
1 'polypeptide(L)'
;MVNFTVEEVRPETDTPRLLYETVVPSTLWVLTSNRIDPSIDGPSRQHPRSRKVYFDRLDGATCGCITIKSTAISLYAHLSDPEDIKDIPQKVDGNEFLINLIDSPGHVDFSSEVTAALRVTDGALVVVDCVSGVCVQTETVLRQALSERIKPVCIINKVDRALLELQVSKEDLYQSFARTIESVNVIIATYFDPALGDVQVYPYKGTVAFGSGLHGWAFTVRQFAVKYAKKFGVDRNKMMERLWGDNYFNPKTKKWTKVGEHEGKQLERAFNQFILDPIFKIFNAITHSKKDEISVLLEKLEIKLSSDEKDLEGKPLLKVVMKKFLPAADALLEMMVLHLPSPVTAQKYRAETLYEGPPDDEVCIGIRDCDPKAPLMLYVSKMVPTSDKGRFYAFGRVFAGTVRSGLKVRIQGPNYTPGKKEDLHIKAIQRTILMMGRFIEPIEDVPAGNIVGLVGVDQFLLKSGTLTTCETAHNLKVMKFSVSPVVQRSVEVKNANDLPKLVEGLKRLSKSDPCVLTYISESGEHVIAGAGELHLEICLKDLEEDHAGVPLRVSDPVVSYRETVGAESSITALSKSPNKHNRLYVKAEPLAEEVSNAIEAGKDQPP
;
A
#
# COMPACT_ATOMS: atom_id res chain seq x y z
N MET A 1 5.11 21.12 -8.08
CA MET A 1 4.52 21.28 -9.42
C MET A 1 4.61 19.93 -10.09
N VAL A 2 3.49 19.28 -10.33
CA VAL A 2 3.43 18.04 -11.11
C VAL A 2 4.00 18.33 -12.51
N ASN A 3 4.86 17.47 -13.03
CA ASN A 3 5.58 17.69 -14.30
C ASN A 3 4.76 17.37 -15.56
N PHE A 4 3.49 17.05 -15.41
CA PHE A 4 2.60 16.62 -16.47
C PHE A 4 1.23 17.28 -16.28
N THR A 5 0.58 17.62 -17.40
CA THR A 5 -0.75 18.24 -17.43
C THR A 5 -1.85 17.17 -17.46
N VAL A 6 -3.08 17.50 -17.03
CA VAL A 6 -4.21 16.56 -17.16
C VAL A 6 -4.46 16.12 -18.60
N GLU A 7 -4.14 16.97 -19.58
CA GLU A 7 -4.23 16.60 -21.00
C GLU A 7 -3.25 15.48 -21.39
N GLU A 8 -2.10 15.40 -20.72
CA GLU A 8 -1.09 14.34 -20.90
C GLU A 8 -1.36 13.09 -20.08
N VAL A 9 -2.32 13.10 -19.14
CA VAL A 9 -2.69 11.94 -18.30
C VAL A 9 -3.99 11.28 -18.80
N ARG A 10 -4.81 12.03 -19.53
CA ARG A 10 -6.13 11.57 -20.00
C ARG A 10 -6.04 10.33 -20.91
N PRO A 11 -5.16 10.28 -21.92
CA PRO A 11 -5.04 9.11 -22.80
C PRO A 11 -4.73 7.81 -22.06
N GLU A 12 -3.94 7.89 -21.00
CA GLU A 12 -3.54 6.75 -20.15
C GLU A 12 -4.67 6.35 -19.23
N THR A 13 -5.43 7.32 -18.67
CA THR A 13 -6.62 7.03 -17.87
C THR A 13 -7.72 6.33 -18.69
N ASP A 14 -7.82 6.64 -19.98
CA ASP A 14 -8.75 5.99 -20.92
C ASP A 14 -8.32 4.55 -21.27
N THR A 15 -7.05 4.20 -21.01
CA THR A 15 -6.49 2.89 -21.35
C THR A 15 -6.14 2.10 -20.08
N PRO A 16 -7.11 1.38 -19.47
CA PRO A 16 -6.91 0.71 -18.18
C PRO A 16 -5.84 -0.41 -18.17
N ARG A 17 -5.28 -0.77 -19.33
CA ARG A 17 -4.13 -1.68 -19.45
C ARG A 17 -2.78 -1.02 -19.14
N LEU A 18 -2.70 0.30 -19.22
CA LEU A 18 -1.51 1.10 -18.90
C LEU A 18 -1.53 1.63 -17.46
N LEU A 19 -2.60 1.32 -16.72
CA LEU A 19 -2.81 1.70 -15.33
C LEU A 19 -2.28 0.62 -14.39
N TYR A 20 -1.65 1.04 -13.30
CA TYR A 20 -1.20 0.16 -12.24
C TYR A 20 -1.54 0.76 -10.88
N GLU A 21 -2.31 0.02 -10.08
CA GLU A 21 -2.74 0.46 -8.76
C GLU A 21 -1.94 -0.29 -7.69
N THR A 22 -1.08 0.41 -6.96
CA THR A 22 -0.15 -0.21 -6.00
C THR A 22 -0.22 0.44 -4.63
N VAL A 23 -0.25 -0.37 -3.58
CA VAL A 23 -0.04 0.11 -2.20
C VAL A 23 1.38 -0.17 -1.75
N VAL A 24 1.94 0.71 -0.91
CA VAL A 24 3.17 0.43 -0.17
C VAL A 24 2.81 0.25 1.31
N PRO A 25 2.64 -0.98 1.79
CA PRO A 25 2.40 -1.23 3.19
C PRO A 25 3.72 -1.44 3.91
N SER A 26 4.24 -0.41 4.59
CA SER A 26 5.28 -0.58 5.64
C SER A 26 5.82 0.75 6.18
N THR A 27 6.47 0.61 7.33
CA THR A 27 7.28 1.51 8.17
C THR A 27 8.45 2.23 7.46
N LEU A 28 8.26 2.71 6.24
CA LEU A 28 9.32 3.34 5.47
C LEU A 28 9.05 4.80 5.09
N TRP A 29 9.26 5.66 6.08
CA TRP A 29 9.56 7.08 5.91
C TRP A 29 10.65 7.39 4.87
N VAL A 30 11.48 6.42 4.50
CA VAL A 30 12.74 6.71 3.83
C VAL A 30 12.66 6.62 2.30
N LEU A 31 11.71 5.85 1.73
CA LEU A 31 11.44 5.90 0.29
C LEU A 31 10.37 6.94 -0.07
N THR A 32 9.42 7.22 0.83
CA THR A 32 8.34 8.20 0.59
C THR A 32 8.65 9.61 1.10
N SER A 33 9.49 9.79 2.13
CA SER A 33 9.70 11.12 2.77
C SER A 33 11.09 11.76 2.61
N ASN A 34 12.14 11.00 2.28
CA ASN A 34 13.48 11.54 2.10
C ASN A 34 13.78 11.85 0.62
N ARG A 35 13.46 13.09 0.22
CA ARG A 35 13.51 13.74 -1.11
C ARG A 35 12.22 13.52 -1.90
N ILE A 36 11.31 14.50 -1.91
CA ILE A 36 11.45 15.77 -2.64
C ILE A 36 11.21 16.97 -1.73
N ASP A 37 12.28 17.63 -1.30
CA ASP A 37 12.21 18.92 -0.60
C ASP A 37 12.58 20.03 -1.61
N PRO A 38 11.78 21.10 -1.80
CA PRO A 38 12.01 22.14 -2.80
C PRO A 38 13.17 23.11 -2.49
N SER A 39 13.84 22.97 -1.36
CA SER A 39 14.61 24.07 -0.75
C SER A 39 16.13 24.09 -1.01
N ILE A 40 16.68 23.18 -1.84
CA ILE A 40 18.14 23.14 -2.12
C ILE A 40 18.50 23.38 -3.60
N ASP A 41 17.54 23.46 -4.52
CA ASP A 41 17.83 23.87 -5.91
C ASP A 41 17.22 25.25 -6.17
N GLY A 42 18.09 26.26 -6.31
CA GLY A 42 17.73 27.64 -6.61
C GLY A 42 16.89 27.79 -7.88
N PRO A 43 16.34 28.99 -8.15
CA PRO A 43 15.32 29.21 -9.17
C PRO A 43 15.95 29.13 -10.57
N SER A 44 16.06 27.91 -11.12
CA SER A 44 16.46 27.69 -12.50
C SER A 44 15.33 26.99 -13.24
N ARG A 45 14.58 27.80 -14.00
CA ARG A 45 13.81 27.34 -15.16
C ARG A 45 14.79 26.69 -16.14
N GLN A 46 14.36 25.61 -16.79
CA GLN A 46 14.98 24.89 -17.92
C GLN A 46 15.72 23.57 -17.58
N HIS A 47 14.98 22.45 -17.59
CA HIS A 47 15.40 21.22 -18.26
C HIS A 47 14.20 20.26 -18.45
N PRO A 48 13.77 19.94 -19.69
CA PRO A 48 12.53 19.19 -19.94
C PRO A 48 12.71 17.65 -20.01
N ARG A 49 13.72 17.07 -19.36
CA ARG A 49 14.01 15.61 -19.51
C ARG A 49 14.43 14.85 -18.24
N SER A 50 14.38 15.45 -17.06
CA SER A 50 14.61 14.71 -15.81
C SER A 50 13.27 14.42 -15.13
N ARG A 51 12.89 13.13 -15.07
CA ARG A 51 11.73 12.65 -14.30
C ARG A 51 11.91 13.03 -12.82
N LYS A 52 11.39 14.19 -12.43
CA LYS A 52 11.22 14.53 -11.01
C LYS A 52 9.85 14.00 -10.60
N VAL A 53 9.83 12.90 -9.86
CA VAL A 53 8.69 12.50 -9.02
C VAL A 53 8.58 13.54 -7.91
N TYR A 54 7.38 13.93 -7.47
CA TYR A 54 7.15 14.84 -6.33
C TYR A 54 6.45 14.06 -5.21
N PHE A 55 7.02 14.06 -4.00
CA PHE A 55 6.43 13.55 -2.77
C PHE A 55 6.26 14.75 -1.86
N ASP A 56 5.12 15.43 -1.94
CA ASP A 56 4.80 16.47 -0.98
C ASP A 56 4.14 15.81 0.24
N ARG A 57 4.64 16.15 1.44
CA ARG A 57 4.10 15.73 2.74
C ARG A 57 2.62 16.10 2.83
N LEU A 58 1.85 15.65 3.83
CA LEU A 58 0.61 16.32 4.24
C LEU A 58 0.85 16.77 5.67
N ASP A 59 0.66 18.05 5.97
CA ASP A 59 0.81 18.51 7.35
C ASP A 59 -0.37 17.89 8.10
N GLY A 60 -0.10 17.01 9.08
CA GLY A 60 -1.09 16.17 9.76
C GLY A 60 -1.19 14.71 9.28
N ALA A 61 -0.57 14.31 8.16
CA ALA A 61 -0.50 12.89 7.76
C ALA A 61 0.58 12.10 8.53
N THR A 62 1.37 12.82 9.34
CA THR A 62 2.53 12.27 10.03
C THR A 62 2.72 12.83 11.43
N CYS A 63 2.88 11.98 12.43
CA CYS A 63 3.29 12.35 13.79
C CYS A 63 4.52 11.52 14.18
N GLY A 64 5.55 12.15 14.75
CA GLY A 64 6.73 11.44 15.26
C GLY A 64 7.48 10.57 14.24
N CYS A 65 7.48 10.94 12.95
CA CYS A 65 8.01 10.12 11.87
C CYS A 65 7.25 8.80 11.60
N ILE A 66 5.92 8.80 11.77
CA ILE A 66 5.02 7.68 11.43
C ILE A 66 3.95 8.17 10.45
N THR A 67 3.62 7.39 9.42
CA THR A 67 2.51 7.65 8.50
C THR A 67 1.19 7.27 9.18
N ILE A 68 0.22 8.18 9.21
CA ILE A 68 -1.07 8.02 9.92
C ILE A 68 -2.22 7.83 8.93
N LYS A 69 -2.24 8.60 7.83
CA LYS A 69 -3.34 8.62 6.86
C LYS A 69 -2.83 8.22 5.48
N SER A 70 -3.60 7.38 4.79
CA SER A 70 -3.24 6.96 3.43
C SER A 70 -3.44 8.09 2.42
N THR A 71 -2.49 8.27 1.50
CA THR A 71 -2.53 9.29 0.44
C THR A 71 -2.23 8.69 -0.93
N ALA A 72 -2.91 9.17 -1.97
CA ALA A 72 -2.73 8.70 -3.34
C ALA A 72 -1.79 9.63 -4.14
N ILE A 73 -0.90 9.03 -4.91
CA ILE A 73 0.11 9.70 -5.72
C ILE A 73 0.12 9.03 -7.09
N SER A 74 -0.03 9.81 -8.15
CA SER A 74 0.12 9.30 -9.52
C SER A 74 1.56 9.51 -10.00
N LEU A 75 2.14 8.45 -10.56
CA LEU A 75 3.49 8.40 -11.12
C LEU A 75 3.40 8.10 -12.61
N TYR A 76 4.13 8.87 -13.41
CA TYR A 76 4.25 8.62 -14.84
C TYR A 76 5.55 7.88 -15.14
N ALA A 77 5.43 6.67 -15.69
CA ALA A 77 6.54 5.84 -16.10
C ALA A 77 6.53 5.66 -17.61
N HIS A 78 7.70 5.74 -18.24
CA HIS A 78 7.86 5.43 -19.66
C HIS A 78 9.00 4.42 -19.83
N LEU A 79 8.73 3.34 -20.54
CA LEU A 79 9.72 2.32 -20.88
C LEU A 79 10.38 2.69 -22.20
N SER A 80 11.69 2.90 -22.17
CA SER A 80 12.46 3.36 -23.32
C SER A 80 12.85 2.26 -24.29
N ASP A 81 13.05 1.03 -23.78
CA ASP A 81 13.50 -0.11 -24.59
C ASP A 81 12.31 -0.96 -25.05
N PRO A 82 12.12 -1.16 -26.37
CA PRO A 82 11.03 -2.00 -26.91
C PRO A 82 11.09 -3.47 -26.46
N GLU A 83 12.27 -3.96 -26.09
CA GLU A 83 12.47 -5.29 -25.53
C GLU A 83 11.90 -5.44 -24.11
N ASP A 84 11.68 -4.33 -23.38
CA ASP A 84 11.05 -4.39 -22.06
C ASP A 84 9.54 -4.58 -22.17
N ILE A 85 8.92 -4.05 -23.22
CA ILE A 85 7.50 -4.22 -23.51
C ILE A 85 7.18 -5.70 -23.79
N LYS A 86 8.10 -6.42 -24.46
CA LYS A 86 7.95 -7.85 -24.76
C LYS A 86 7.99 -8.75 -23.53
N ASP A 87 8.66 -8.30 -22.46
CA ASP A 87 8.76 -9.05 -21.22
C ASP A 87 7.55 -8.89 -20.31
N ILE A 88 6.66 -7.93 -20.61
CA ILE A 88 5.42 -7.75 -19.87
C ILE A 88 4.51 -8.94 -20.18
N PRO A 89 4.10 -9.74 -19.17
CA PRO A 89 3.30 -10.95 -19.39
C PRO A 89 1.85 -10.65 -19.79
N GLN A 90 1.42 -9.40 -19.68
CA GLN A 90 0.07 -8.94 -19.96
C GLN A 90 0.01 -8.10 -21.25
N LYS A 91 -1.18 -8.02 -21.84
CA LYS A 91 -1.41 -7.20 -23.03
C LYS A 91 -1.31 -5.72 -22.64
N VAL A 92 -0.37 -5.02 -23.27
CA VAL A 92 -0.14 -3.58 -23.11
C VAL A 92 -0.30 -2.88 -24.45
N ASP A 93 -0.89 -1.68 -24.42
CA ASP A 93 -1.21 -0.89 -25.61
C ASP A 93 -0.39 0.42 -25.60
N GLY A 94 0.94 0.34 -25.49
CA GLY A 94 1.81 1.52 -25.42
C GLY A 94 3.11 1.29 -24.64
N ASN A 95 3.91 2.35 -24.52
CA ASN A 95 5.17 2.40 -23.76
C ASN A 95 5.12 3.39 -22.57
N GLU A 96 3.97 4.03 -22.36
CA GLU A 96 3.68 5.02 -21.34
C GLU A 96 2.69 4.42 -20.34
N PHE A 97 2.98 4.60 -19.05
CA PHE A 97 2.29 3.91 -17.96
C PHE A 97 1.99 4.89 -16.84
N LEU A 98 0.78 4.83 -16.31
CA LEU A 98 0.36 5.59 -15.15
C LEU A 98 0.25 4.64 -13.95
N ILE A 99 1.02 4.93 -12.91
CA ILE A 99 1.06 4.12 -11.69
C ILE A 99 0.50 4.97 -10.55
N ASN A 100 -0.62 4.54 -10.00
CA ASN A 100 -1.21 5.13 -8.83
C ASN A 100 -0.68 4.40 -7.60
N LEU A 101 0.08 5.14 -6.79
CA LEU A 101 0.67 4.68 -5.56
C LEU A 101 -0.17 5.18 -4.38
N ILE A 102 -0.61 4.27 -3.52
CA ILE A 102 -1.21 4.62 -2.24
C ILE A 102 -0.18 4.37 -1.14
N ASP A 103 0.25 5.45 -0.49
CA ASP A 103 1.04 5.33 0.74
C ASP A 103 0.10 4.93 1.88
N SER A 104 0.47 3.91 2.64
CA SER A 104 -0.37 3.37 3.72
C SER A 104 0.42 3.29 5.03
N PRO A 105 -0.24 3.46 6.19
CA PRO A 105 0.42 3.40 7.49
C PRO A 105 1.18 2.10 7.76
N GLY A 106 2.36 2.20 8.36
CA GLY A 106 3.13 1.04 8.81
C GLY A 106 2.84 0.58 10.24
N HIS A 107 2.16 1.43 11.04
CA HIS A 107 1.87 1.14 12.44
C HIS A 107 0.58 0.34 12.60
N VAL A 108 0.57 -0.62 13.53
CA VAL A 108 -0.56 -1.55 13.74
C VAL A 108 -1.88 -0.87 14.08
N ASP A 109 -1.82 0.22 14.85
CA ASP A 109 -3.02 0.98 15.24
C ASP A 109 -3.77 1.62 14.07
N PHE A 110 -3.13 1.78 12.91
CA PHE A 110 -3.72 2.32 11.68
C PHE A 110 -3.95 1.24 10.61
N SER A 111 -4.08 -0.02 11.01
CA SER A 111 -4.34 -1.15 10.10
C SER A 111 -5.66 -1.04 9.31
N SER A 112 -6.62 -0.23 9.79
CA SER A 112 -7.86 0.06 9.07
C SER A 112 -7.63 0.87 7.81
N GLU A 113 -6.74 1.85 7.87
CA GLU A 113 -6.29 2.66 6.74
C GLU A 113 -5.57 1.79 5.70
N VAL A 114 -4.76 0.83 6.15
CA VAL A 114 -4.10 -0.16 5.30
C VAL A 114 -5.12 -1.05 4.57
N THR A 115 -6.13 -1.55 5.29
CA THR A 115 -7.20 -2.37 4.71
C THR A 115 -7.98 -1.60 3.63
N ALA A 116 -8.25 -0.31 3.90
CA ALA A 116 -8.89 0.59 2.94
C ALA A 116 -8.06 0.81 1.67
N ALA A 117 -6.74 0.99 1.81
CA ALA A 117 -5.83 1.13 0.67
C ALA A 117 -5.70 -0.16 -0.14
N LEU A 118 -5.60 -1.32 0.52
CA LEU A 118 -5.50 -2.63 -0.13
C LEU A 118 -6.75 -2.92 -0.99
N ARG A 119 -7.95 -2.55 -0.52
CA ARG A 119 -9.18 -2.83 -1.25
C ARG A 119 -9.23 -2.20 -2.64
N VAL A 120 -8.65 -1.01 -2.80
CA VAL A 120 -8.66 -0.27 -4.08
C VAL A 120 -7.45 -0.58 -4.96
N THR A 121 -6.41 -1.24 -4.45
CA THR A 121 -5.15 -1.51 -5.19
C THR A 121 -5.09 -2.93 -5.74
N ASP A 122 -4.29 -3.13 -6.80
CA ASP A 122 -4.13 -4.43 -7.50
C ASP A 122 -2.78 -5.10 -7.22
N GLY A 123 -1.77 -4.29 -6.86
CA GLY A 123 -0.44 -4.72 -6.46
C GLY A 123 -0.05 -4.18 -5.09
N ALA A 124 0.94 -4.82 -4.47
CA ALA A 124 1.55 -4.33 -3.23
C ALA A 124 3.08 -4.37 -3.32
N LEU A 125 3.74 -3.27 -2.98
CA LEU A 125 5.20 -3.20 -2.82
C LEU A 125 5.55 -3.40 -1.34
N VAL A 126 5.96 -4.61 -0.99
CA VAL A 126 6.35 -5.00 0.36
C VAL A 126 7.79 -4.56 0.61
N VAL A 127 8.01 -3.75 1.64
CA VAL A 127 9.37 -3.36 2.07
C VAL A 127 9.79 -4.22 3.25
N VAL A 128 11.00 -4.78 3.14
CA VAL A 128 11.60 -5.59 4.20
C VAL A 128 12.95 -4.99 4.58
N ASP A 129 13.27 -4.93 5.87
CA ASP A 129 14.55 -4.44 6.34
C ASP A 129 15.64 -5.49 6.13
N CYS A 130 16.78 -5.12 5.55
CA CYS A 130 17.93 -5.99 5.36
C CYS A 130 18.50 -6.54 6.67
N VAL A 131 18.38 -5.80 7.77
CA VAL A 131 18.96 -6.16 9.08
C VAL A 131 17.91 -6.83 9.96
N SER A 132 16.71 -6.26 10.05
CA SER A 132 15.65 -6.78 10.93
C SER A 132 14.86 -7.94 10.31
N GLY A 133 14.90 -8.10 8.99
CA GLY A 133 14.14 -9.11 8.27
C GLY A 133 12.62 -8.85 8.30
N VAL A 134 11.84 -9.92 8.24
CA VAL A 134 10.38 -9.86 8.25
C VAL A 134 9.87 -9.75 9.68
N CYS A 135 9.11 -8.69 9.97
CA CYS A 135 8.46 -8.49 11.26
C CYS A 135 6.98 -8.89 11.22
N VAL A 136 6.35 -9.04 12.40
CA VAL A 136 4.93 -9.38 12.55
C VAL A 136 4.00 -8.43 11.79
N GLN A 137 4.36 -7.14 11.72
CA GLN A 137 3.63 -6.13 10.95
C GLN A 137 3.65 -6.44 9.45
N THR A 138 4.83 -6.75 8.90
CA THR A 138 5.01 -7.11 7.49
C THR A 138 4.21 -8.37 7.15
N GLU A 139 4.24 -9.38 8.02
CA GLU A 139 3.46 -10.61 7.85
C GLU A 139 1.95 -10.33 7.87
N THR A 140 1.48 -9.54 8.83
CA THR A 140 0.05 -9.24 9.00
C THR A 140 -0.50 -8.53 7.77
N VAL A 141 0.21 -7.52 7.26
CA VAL A 141 -0.25 -6.78 6.08
C VAL A 141 -0.10 -7.61 4.79
N LEU A 142 0.96 -8.41 4.67
CA LEU A 142 1.12 -9.32 3.55
C LEU A 142 -0.02 -10.36 3.51
N ARG A 143 -0.41 -10.90 4.66
CA ARG A 143 -1.58 -11.79 4.78
C ARG A 143 -2.88 -11.12 4.35
N GLN A 144 -3.10 -9.87 4.76
CA GLN A 144 -4.27 -9.09 4.34
C GLN A 144 -4.27 -8.86 2.82
N ALA A 145 -3.11 -8.49 2.25
CA ALA A 145 -2.96 -8.30 0.82
C ALA A 145 -3.27 -9.58 0.03
N LEU A 146 -2.75 -10.73 0.47
CA LEU A 146 -3.01 -12.03 -0.17
C LEU A 146 -4.50 -12.43 -0.06
N SER A 147 -5.15 -12.14 1.08
CA SER A 147 -6.59 -12.40 1.26
C SER A 147 -7.46 -11.58 0.31
N GLU A 148 -7.00 -10.39 -0.07
CA GLU A 148 -7.63 -9.51 -1.07
C GLU A 148 -7.21 -9.83 -2.52
N ARG A 149 -6.46 -10.93 -2.72
CA ARG A 149 -5.89 -11.40 -3.99
C ARG A 149 -4.97 -10.36 -4.65
N ILE A 150 -4.16 -9.67 -3.85
CA ILE A 150 -3.21 -8.66 -4.34
C ILE A 150 -1.85 -9.33 -4.59
N LYS A 151 -1.20 -8.99 -5.71
CA LYS A 151 0.11 -9.54 -6.05
C LYS A 151 1.24 -8.73 -5.36
N PRO A 152 2.07 -9.36 -4.51
CA PRO A 152 3.19 -8.68 -3.88
C PRO A 152 4.44 -8.65 -4.78
N VAL A 153 5.16 -7.54 -4.73
CA VAL A 153 6.58 -7.42 -5.13
C VAL A 153 7.36 -6.94 -3.91
N CYS A 154 8.66 -7.28 -3.82
CA CYS A 154 9.43 -7.04 -2.60
C CYS A 154 10.62 -6.11 -2.85
N ILE A 155 10.89 -5.20 -1.91
CA ILE A 155 12.17 -4.47 -1.83
C ILE A 155 12.83 -4.71 -0.47
N ILE A 156 14.07 -5.20 -0.51
CA ILE A 156 14.94 -5.26 0.67
C ILE A 156 15.64 -3.91 0.81
N ASN A 157 15.27 -3.17 1.85
CA ASN A 157 15.72 -1.82 2.12
C ASN A 157 16.74 -1.76 3.27
N LYS A 158 17.38 -0.59 3.46
CA LYS A 158 18.43 -0.32 4.45
C LYS A 158 19.70 -1.14 4.25
N VAL A 159 19.99 -1.51 3.01
CA VAL A 159 21.24 -2.21 2.65
C VAL A 159 22.48 -1.39 3.00
N ASP A 160 22.37 -0.05 3.02
CA ASP A 160 23.43 0.85 3.46
C ASP A 160 23.90 0.60 4.89
N ARG A 161 23.00 0.20 5.81
CA ARG A 161 23.37 -0.14 7.19
C ARG A 161 24.22 -1.39 7.25
N ALA A 162 23.87 -2.40 6.45
CA ALA A 162 24.67 -3.63 6.35
C ALA A 162 26.09 -3.33 5.82
N LEU A 163 26.19 -2.42 4.84
CA LEU A 163 27.47 -2.06 4.22
C LEU A 163 28.34 -1.12 5.08
N LEU A 164 27.75 -0.11 5.73
CA LEU A 164 28.48 0.94 6.44
C LEU A 164 28.62 0.67 7.94
N GLU A 165 27.56 0.21 8.60
CA GLU A 165 27.55 0.02 10.06
C GLU A 165 28.07 -1.38 10.43
N LEU A 166 27.51 -2.41 9.80
CA LEU A 166 27.84 -3.80 10.12
C LEU A 166 29.06 -4.33 9.36
N GLN A 167 29.46 -3.67 8.27
CA GLN A 167 30.58 -4.06 7.40
C GLN A 167 30.59 -5.56 7.05
N VAL A 168 29.42 -6.11 6.73
CA VAL A 168 29.26 -7.53 6.44
C VAL A 168 30.03 -7.94 5.17
N SER A 169 30.47 -9.20 5.12
CA SER A 169 31.10 -9.73 3.91
C SER A 169 30.09 -9.84 2.76
N LYS A 170 30.59 -9.92 1.52
CA LYS A 170 29.73 -10.08 0.33
C LYS A 170 28.86 -11.34 0.40
N GLU A 171 29.42 -12.45 0.86
CA GLU A 171 28.68 -13.71 0.98
C GLU A 171 27.66 -13.67 2.12
N ASP A 172 28.01 -13.12 3.28
CA ASP A 172 27.07 -13.00 4.40
C ASP A 172 25.88 -12.10 4.05
N LEU A 173 26.13 -11.02 3.30
CA LEU A 173 25.06 -10.14 2.79
C LEU A 173 24.13 -10.88 1.83
N TYR A 174 24.68 -11.66 0.89
CA TYR A 174 23.91 -12.49 -0.02
C TYR A 174 23.07 -13.53 0.74
N GLN A 175 23.65 -14.22 1.73
CA GLN A 175 22.93 -15.19 2.55
C GLN A 175 21.82 -14.52 3.38
N SER A 176 22.05 -13.29 3.88
CA SER A 176 21.00 -12.49 4.54
C SER A 176 19.84 -12.19 3.59
N PHE A 177 20.13 -11.77 2.36
CA PHE A 177 19.11 -11.54 1.34
C PHE A 177 18.32 -12.81 1.04
N ALA A 178 19.00 -13.93 0.80
CA ALA A 178 18.36 -15.21 0.49
C ALA A 178 17.42 -15.67 1.60
N ARG A 179 17.86 -15.64 2.88
CA ARG A 179 17.02 -15.98 4.04
C ARG A 179 15.82 -15.06 4.21
N THR A 180 16.01 -13.77 3.96
CA THR A 180 14.92 -12.78 4.02
C THR A 180 13.85 -13.06 2.97
N ILE A 181 14.27 -13.33 1.72
CA ILE A 181 13.37 -13.68 0.62
C ILE A 181 12.64 -15.01 0.90
N GLU A 182 13.34 -16.00 1.43
CA GLU A 182 12.76 -17.28 1.83
C GLU A 182 11.68 -17.09 2.89
N SER A 183 11.93 -16.27 3.91
CA SER A 183 10.95 -15.97 4.97
C SER A 183 9.69 -15.31 4.40
N VAL A 184 9.82 -14.39 3.43
CA VAL A 184 8.67 -13.81 2.72
C VAL A 184 7.91 -14.89 1.94
N ASN A 185 8.63 -15.77 1.23
CA ASN A 185 8.00 -16.84 0.44
C ASN A 185 7.31 -17.90 1.30
N VAL A 186 7.80 -18.17 2.52
CA VAL A 186 7.11 -19.06 3.47
C VAL A 186 5.73 -18.50 3.84
N ILE A 187 5.63 -17.19 4.11
CA ILE A 187 4.35 -16.53 4.40
C ILE A 187 3.43 -16.61 3.19
N ILE A 188 3.94 -16.29 1.99
CA ILE A 188 3.15 -16.36 0.75
C ILE A 188 2.64 -17.79 0.50
N ALA A 189 3.48 -18.80 0.69
CA ALA A 189 3.10 -20.20 0.51
C ALA A 189 2.04 -20.67 1.52
N THR A 190 2.07 -20.13 2.74
CA THR A 190 1.10 -20.46 3.79
C THR A 190 -0.32 -19.99 3.44
N TYR A 191 -0.46 -18.85 2.76
CA TYR A 191 -1.74 -18.25 2.37
C TYR A 191 -2.00 -18.36 0.86
N PHE A 192 -1.66 -19.51 0.27
CA PHE A 192 -1.83 -19.76 -1.15
C PHE A 192 -3.32 -19.76 -1.58
N ASP A 193 -3.65 -18.97 -2.60
CA ASP A 193 -4.94 -19.00 -3.29
C ASP A 193 -4.75 -19.53 -4.73
N PRO A 194 -5.40 -20.65 -5.11
CA PRO A 194 -5.32 -21.20 -6.46
C PRO A 194 -5.68 -20.22 -7.58
N ALA A 195 -6.60 -19.28 -7.32
CA ALA A 195 -7.02 -18.29 -8.31
C ALA A 195 -5.93 -17.24 -8.61
N LEU A 196 -5.02 -17.00 -7.66
CA LEU A 196 -3.96 -16.01 -7.77
C LEU A 196 -2.70 -16.57 -8.48
N GLY A 197 -2.52 -17.89 -8.41
CA GLY A 197 -1.38 -18.61 -9.00
C GLY A 197 -0.08 -18.43 -8.21
N ASP A 198 1.06 -18.62 -8.88
CA ASP A 198 2.38 -18.39 -8.28
C ASP A 198 2.64 -16.89 -8.08
N VAL A 199 2.61 -16.46 -6.82
CA VAL A 199 2.93 -15.10 -6.38
C VAL A 199 4.16 -15.03 -5.48
N GLN A 200 4.97 -16.09 -5.47
CA GLN A 200 6.24 -16.06 -4.75
C GLN A 200 7.20 -15.05 -5.39
N VAL A 201 8.06 -14.47 -4.55
CA VAL A 201 9.04 -13.48 -4.97
C VAL A 201 10.38 -14.16 -5.29
N TYR A 202 10.89 -13.89 -6.48
CA TYR A 202 12.11 -14.48 -7.03
C TYR A 202 13.03 -13.39 -7.60
N PRO A 203 14.27 -13.24 -7.06
CA PRO A 203 15.22 -12.25 -7.57
C PRO A 203 15.60 -12.46 -9.04
N TYR A 204 15.72 -13.72 -9.47
CA TYR A 204 16.04 -14.06 -10.86
C TYR A 204 14.89 -13.80 -11.84
N LYS A 205 13.64 -13.62 -11.35
CA LYS A 205 12.52 -13.15 -12.18
C LYS A 205 12.41 -11.62 -12.19
N GLY A 206 13.09 -10.93 -11.27
CA GLY A 206 13.05 -9.46 -11.16
C GLY A 206 12.03 -8.90 -10.17
N THR A 207 11.31 -9.75 -9.43
CA THR A 207 10.27 -9.33 -8.47
C THR A 207 10.83 -8.84 -7.11
N VAL A 208 12.15 -8.84 -6.96
CA VAL A 208 12.86 -8.39 -5.76
C VAL A 208 13.85 -7.30 -6.12
N ALA A 209 13.71 -6.14 -5.48
CA ALA A 209 14.67 -5.05 -5.51
C ALA A 209 15.50 -5.02 -4.22
N PHE A 210 16.72 -4.48 -4.31
CA PHE A 210 17.63 -4.28 -3.18
C PHE A 210 18.09 -2.84 -3.18
N GLY A 211 18.13 -2.19 -2.02
CA GLY A 211 18.60 -0.81 -1.98
C GLY A 211 18.54 -0.10 -0.64
N SER A 212 18.66 1.22 -0.73
CA SER A 212 18.55 2.16 0.37
C SER A 212 17.72 3.36 -0.05
N GLY A 213 16.54 3.49 0.55
CA GLY A 213 15.74 4.70 0.41
C GLY A 213 16.47 5.96 0.93
N LEU A 214 17.32 5.83 1.95
CA LEU A 214 17.97 7.00 2.59
C LEU A 214 18.93 7.68 1.62
N HIS A 215 19.69 6.84 0.92
CA HIS A 215 20.64 7.28 -0.08
C HIS A 215 19.98 7.46 -1.46
N GLY A 216 18.80 6.88 -1.68
CA GLY A 216 18.00 7.03 -2.90
C GLY A 216 18.50 6.16 -4.06
N TRP A 217 19.04 4.98 -3.75
CA TRP A 217 19.48 4.00 -4.76
C TRP A 217 18.81 2.66 -4.51
N ALA A 218 18.45 1.98 -5.60
CA ALA A 218 17.95 0.61 -5.57
C ALA A 218 18.26 -0.05 -6.91
N PHE A 219 18.29 -1.38 -6.92
CA PHE A 219 18.50 -2.15 -8.12
C PHE A 219 17.73 -3.45 -8.09
N THR A 220 17.43 -3.97 -9.27
CA THR A 220 16.97 -5.35 -9.48
C THR A 220 18.07 -6.15 -10.18
N VAL A 221 18.01 -7.48 -10.11
CA VAL A 221 18.95 -8.35 -10.85
C VAL A 221 18.86 -8.08 -12.36
N ARG A 222 17.67 -7.72 -12.84
CA ARG A 222 17.39 -7.39 -14.25
C ARG A 222 18.26 -6.27 -14.79
N GLN A 223 18.41 -5.17 -14.06
CA GLN A 223 19.20 -4.01 -14.52
C GLN A 223 20.66 -4.38 -14.79
N PHE A 224 21.24 -5.24 -13.95
CA PHE A 224 22.58 -5.78 -14.17
C PHE A 224 22.59 -6.82 -15.29
N ALA A 225 21.57 -7.66 -15.40
CA ALA A 225 21.44 -8.63 -16.48
C ALA A 225 21.41 -7.93 -17.85
N VAL A 226 20.69 -6.82 -18.03
CA VAL A 226 20.67 -6.04 -19.27
C VAL A 226 22.08 -5.53 -19.64
N LYS A 227 22.83 -5.03 -18.66
CA LYS A 227 24.21 -4.54 -18.86
C LYS A 227 25.17 -5.68 -19.23
N TYR A 228 25.08 -6.83 -18.55
CA TYR A 228 26.01 -7.94 -18.73
C TYR A 228 25.64 -8.88 -19.89
N ALA A 229 24.35 -9.04 -20.22
CA ALA A 229 23.87 -9.82 -21.35
C ALA A 229 24.54 -9.37 -22.66
N LYS A 230 24.57 -8.04 -22.89
CA LYS A 230 25.26 -7.44 -24.04
C LYS A 230 26.77 -7.71 -24.05
N LYS A 231 27.42 -7.71 -22.88
CA LYS A 231 28.86 -7.96 -22.74
C LYS A 231 29.25 -9.43 -22.96
N PHE A 232 28.42 -10.36 -22.50
CA PHE A 232 28.68 -11.80 -22.60
C PHE A 232 28.06 -12.46 -23.83
N GLY A 233 27.21 -11.74 -24.58
CA GLY A 233 26.47 -12.30 -25.72
C GLY A 233 25.48 -13.40 -25.31
N VAL A 234 24.88 -13.27 -24.12
CA VAL A 234 23.93 -14.23 -23.56
C VAL A 234 22.55 -13.57 -23.48
N ASP A 235 21.50 -14.36 -23.68
CA ASP A 235 20.12 -13.91 -23.47
C ASP A 235 19.90 -13.31 -22.07
N ARG A 236 19.06 -12.28 -21.98
CA ARG A 236 18.77 -11.54 -20.74
C ARG A 236 18.21 -12.45 -19.66
N ASN A 237 17.22 -13.29 -19.98
CA ASN A 237 16.56 -14.14 -19.00
C ASN A 237 17.52 -15.21 -18.46
N LYS A 238 18.32 -15.81 -19.34
CA LYS A 238 19.40 -16.72 -18.94
C LYS A 238 20.47 -16.04 -18.09
N MET A 239 20.77 -14.76 -18.35
CA MET A 239 21.71 -14.00 -17.53
C MET A 239 21.14 -13.73 -16.14
N MET A 240 19.84 -13.41 -16.01
CA MET A 240 19.18 -13.22 -14.72
C MET A 240 19.23 -14.48 -13.86
N GLU A 241 18.95 -15.65 -14.44
CA GLU A 241 19.08 -16.94 -13.74
C GLU A 241 20.51 -17.20 -13.26
N ARG A 242 21.52 -16.82 -14.04
CA ARG A 242 22.94 -17.00 -13.70
C ARG A 242 23.45 -16.02 -12.64
N LEU A 243 22.83 -14.86 -12.51
CA LEU A 243 23.24 -13.82 -11.55
C LEU A 243 22.75 -14.09 -10.13
N TRP A 244 21.85 -15.05 -9.92
CA TRP A 244 21.31 -15.43 -8.61
C TRP A 244 21.51 -16.93 -8.35
N GLY A 245 21.51 -17.34 -7.07
CA GLY A 245 21.66 -18.75 -6.69
C GLY A 245 23.11 -19.24 -6.67
N ASP A 246 23.27 -20.56 -6.66
CA ASP A 246 24.56 -21.26 -6.68
C ASP A 246 25.15 -21.29 -8.09
N ASN A 247 25.36 -20.10 -8.64
CA ASN A 247 26.00 -19.89 -9.92
C ASN A 247 27.31 -19.13 -9.70
N TYR A 248 28.39 -19.65 -10.29
CA TYR A 248 29.75 -19.13 -10.16
C TYR A 248 30.33 -18.89 -11.54
N PHE A 249 31.09 -17.80 -11.69
CA PHE A 249 31.80 -17.48 -12.91
C PHE A 249 33.30 -17.60 -12.68
N ASN A 250 33.97 -18.46 -13.45
CA ASN A 250 35.40 -18.61 -13.34
C ASN A 250 36.10 -17.64 -14.31
N PRO A 251 36.85 -16.62 -13.82
CA PRO A 251 37.49 -15.64 -14.69
C PRO A 251 38.58 -16.23 -15.59
N LYS A 252 39.21 -17.34 -15.17
CA LYS A 252 40.30 -17.98 -15.92
C LYS A 252 39.76 -18.78 -17.10
N THR A 253 38.72 -19.58 -16.86
CA THR A 253 38.13 -20.44 -17.90
C THR A 253 37.03 -19.73 -18.69
N LYS A 254 36.56 -18.57 -18.19
CA LYS A 254 35.42 -17.80 -18.72
C LYS A 254 34.13 -18.62 -18.84
N LYS A 255 34.00 -19.66 -18.01
CA LYS A 255 32.86 -20.57 -17.99
C LYS A 255 32.04 -20.40 -16.71
N TRP A 256 30.74 -20.60 -16.87
CA TRP A 256 29.79 -20.70 -15.78
C TRP A 256 29.81 -22.11 -15.19
N THR A 257 29.78 -22.21 -13.87
CA THR A 257 29.71 -23.49 -13.14
C THR A 257 28.75 -23.35 -11.96
N LYS A 258 28.11 -24.45 -11.60
CA LYS A 258 27.31 -24.55 -10.36
C LYS A 258 28.13 -25.02 -9.17
N VAL A 259 29.35 -25.49 -9.42
CA VAL A 259 30.28 -25.94 -8.39
C VAL A 259 31.07 -24.73 -7.91
N GLY A 260 30.97 -24.42 -6.62
CA GLY A 260 31.66 -23.30 -5.98
C GLY A 260 33.18 -23.45 -5.85
N GLU A 261 33.76 -24.51 -6.41
CA GLU A 261 35.19 -24.80 -6.33
C GLU A 261 35.76 -25.14 -7.70
N HIS A 262 36.98 -24.68 -7.94
CA HIS A 262 37.76 -25.05 -9.12
C HIS A 262 39.23 -25.16 -8.74
N GLU A 263 39.82 -26.34 -8.97
CA GLU A 263 41.24 -26.62 -8.67
C GLU A 263 41.61 -26.31 -7.20
N GLY A 264 40.72 -26.64 -6.25
CA GLY A 264 40.93 -26.42 -4.81
C GLY A 264 40.81 -24.95 -4.36
N LYS A 265 40.41 -24.03 -5.24
CA LYS A 265 40.10 -22.64 -4.90
C LYS A 265 38.59 -22.41 -4.92
N GLN A 266 38.08 -21.77 -3.87
CA GLN A 266 36.70 -21.29 -3.85
C GLN A 266 36.50 -20.22 -4.92
N LEU A 267 35.46 -20.42 -5.73
CA LEU A 267 34.98 -19.45 -6.70
C LEU A 267 34.03 -18.48 -5.99
N GLU A 268 34.12 -17.22 -6.37
CA GLU A 268 33.18 -16.22 -5.90
C GLU A 268 31.83 -16.38 -6.63
N ARG A 269 30.74 -16.29 -5.86
CA ARG A 269 29.38 -16.34 -6.39
C ARG A 269 29.15 -15.23 -7.42
N ALA A 270 28.42 -15.52 -8.48
CA ALA A 270 28.16 -14.58 -9.56
C ALA A 270 27.49 -13.28 -9.07
N PHE A 271 26.51 -13.38 -8.17
CA PHE A 271 25.88 -12.21 -7.55
C PHE A 271 26.92 -11.30 -6.88
N ASN A 272 27.82 -11.90 -6.07
CA ASN A 272 28.83 -11.16 -5.34
C ASN A 272 29.83 -10.52 -6.29
N GLN A 273 30.29 -11.26 -7.30
CA GLN A 273 31.30 -10.79 -8.24
C GLN A 273 30.79 -9.70 -9.20
N PHE A 274 29.57 -9.83 -9.72
CA PHE A 274 29.07 -8.93 -10.76
C PHE A 274 28.20 -7.80 -10.23
N ILE A 275 27.51 -7.98 -9.10
CA ILE A 275 26.58 -7.00 -8.56
C ILE A 275 27.15 -6.33 -7.31
N LEU A 276 27.54 -7.11 -6.29
CA LEU A 276 28.02 -6.53 -5.03
C LEU A 276 29.42 -5.94 -5.15
N ASP A 277 30.35 -6.57 -5.87
CA ASP A 277 31.75 -6.13 -5.92
C ASP A 277 31.92 -4.68 -6.41
N PRO A 278 31.24 -4.21 -7.49
CA PRO A 278 31.25 -2.79 -7.85
C PRO A 278 30.70 -1.88 -6.73
N ILE A 279 29.62 -2.30 -6.07
CA ILE A 279 28.99 -1.52 -4.99
C ILE A 279 29.96 -1.41 -3.79
N PHE A 280 30.53 -2.52 -3.34
CA PHE A 280 31.51 -2.55 -2.25
C PHE A 280 32.75 -1.72 -2.59
N LYS A 281 33.23 -1.76 -3.84
CA LYS A 281 34.34 -0.90 -4.29
C LYS A 281 34.02 0.58 -4.18
N ILE A 282 32.82 1.01 -4.58
CA ILE A 282 32.38 2.41 -4.43
C ILE A 282 32.34 2.79 -2.94
N PHE A 283 31.70 1.97 -2.10
CA PHE A 283 31.58 2.24 -0.67
C PHE A 283 32.96 2.31 0.00
N ASN A 284 33.86 1.37 -0.31
CA ASN A 284 35.21 1.34 0.26
C ASN A 284 36.06 2.52 -0.21
N ALA A 285 36.03 2.86 -1.50
CA ALA A 285 36.82 3.96 -2.05
C ALA A 285 36.38 5.31 -1.47
N ILE A 286 35.07 5.55 -1.33
CA ILE A 286 34.53 6.82 -0.80
C ILE A 286 34.69 6.90 0.72
N THR A 287 34.47 5.81 1.46
CA THR A 287 34.59 5.81 2.93
C THR A 287 36.04 6.02 3.40
N HIS A 288 37.02 5.52 2.63
CA HIS A 288 38.44 5.70 2.92
C HIS A 288 39.09 6.87 2.15
N SER A 289 38.28 7.74 1.51
CA SER A 289 38.72 8.94 0.80
C SER A 289 39.84 8.71 -0.24
N LYS A 290 39.79 7.59 -0.96
CA LYS A 290 40.80 7.22 -1.96
C LYS A 290 40.55 7.91 -3.31
N LYS A 291 40.97 9.16 -3.45
CA LYS A 291 40.66 10.03 -4.61
C LYS A 291 41.05 9.42 -5.96
N ASP A 292 42.20 8.74 -6.05
CA ASP A 292 42.67 8.10 -7.29
C ASP A 292 41.82 6.89 -7.69
N GLU A 293 41.34 6.10 -6.73
CA GLU A 293 40.44 4.97 -7.02
C GLU A 293 39.04 5.47 -7.41
N ILE A 294 38.57 6.57 -6.80
CA ILE A 294 37.26 7.16 -7.08
C ILE A 294 37.18 7.66 -8.53
N SER A 295 38.19 8.40 -9.01
CA SER A 295 38.19 8.91 -10.40
C SER A 295 38.14 7.77 -11.42
N VAL A 296 38.98 6.74 -11.24
CA VAL A 296 39.00 5.54 -12.09
C VAL A 296 37.69 4.77 -12.04
N LEU A 297 37.03 4.67 -10.87
CA LEU A 297 35.73 4.01 -10.74
C LEU A 297 34.62 4.80 -11.44
N LEU A 298 34.58 6.13 -11.29
CA LEU A 298 33.59 6.99 -11.94
C LEU A 298 33.69 6.91 -13.46
N GLU A 299 34.91 6.88 -14.01
CA GLU A 299 35.14 6.68 -15.45
C GLU A 299 34.67 5.30 -15.92
N LYS A 300 35.03 4.21 -15.21
CA LYS A 300 34.62 2.85 -15.57
C LYS A 300 33.12 2.61 -15.51
N LEU A 301 32.42 3.32 -14.63
CA LEU A 301 30.97 3.22 -14.45
C LEU A 301 30.20 4.28 -15.25
N GLU A 302 30.89 5.11 -16.03
CA GLU A 302 30.33 6.17 -16.86
C GLU A 302 29.50 7.20 -16.07
N ILE A 303 29.87 7.46 -14.81
CA ILE A 303 29.16 8.38 -13.91
C ILE A 303 29.73 9.79 -14.07
N LYS A 304 28.90 10.72 -14.53
CA LYS A 304 29.26 12.14 -14.67
C LYS A 304 28.83 12.95 -13.44
N LEU A 305 29.79 13.62 -12.80
CA LEU A 305 29.56 14.55 -11.69
C LEU A 305 29.66 16.01 -12.17
N SER A 306 28.79 16.89 -11.66
CA SER A 306 28.88 18.35 -11.86
C SER A 306 30.07 18.94 -11.08
N SER A 307 30.40 20.21 -11.29
CA SER A 307 31.46 20.91 -10.52
C SER A 307 31.21 20.81 -9.02
N ASP A 308 29.99 21.13 -8.60
CA ASP A 308 29.64 21.28 -7.18
C ASP A 308 29.56 19.90 -6.48
N GLU A 309 29.23 18.85 -7.24
CA GLU A 309 29.21 17.47 -6.72
C GLU A 309 30.61 16.89 -6.54
N LYS A 310 31.62 17.39 -7.28
CA LYS A 310 33.01 16.94 -7.12
C LYS A 310 33.65 17.45 -5.83
N ASP A 311 33.13 18.55 -5.29
CA ASP A 311 33.60 19.13 -4.03
C ASP A 311 33.03 18.42 -2.80
N LEU A 312 32.01 17.56 -2.99
CA LEU A 312 31.44 16.76 -1.92
C LEU A 312 32.41 15.64 -1.51
N GLU A 313 32.52 15.39 -0.21
CA GLU A 313 33.30 14.28 0.34
C GLU A 313 32.46 13.40 1.29
N GLY A 314 32.90 12.17 1.53
CA GLY A 314 32.25 11.25 2.48
C GLY A 314 30.82 10.84 2.10
N LYS A 315 29.90 10.82 3.08
CA LYS A 315 28.51 10.37 2.92
C LYS A 315 27.71 11.16 1.86
N PRO A 316 27.80 12.51 1.79
CA PRO A 316 27.17 13.30 0.72
C PRO A 316 27.60 12.86 -0.69
N LEU A 317 28.89 12.63 -0.92
CA LEU A 317 29.41 12.16 -2.21
C LEU A 317 28.87 10.75 -2.52
N LEU A 318 28.93 9.84 -1.55
CA LEU A 318 28.39 8.48 -1.70
C LEU A 318 26.91 8.50 -2.14
N LYS A 319 26.11 9.38 -1.52
CA LYS A 319 24.70 9.55 -1.87
C LYS A 319 24.49 9.97 -3.32
N VAL A 320 25.27 10.94 -3.81
CA VAL A 320 25.18 11.43 -5.20
C VAL A 320 25.64 10.36 -6.18
N VAL A 321 26.80 9.75 -5.93
CA VAL A 321 27.38 8.71 -6.80
C VAL A 321 26.44 7.52 -6.92
N MET A 322 25.92 7.00 -5.80
CA MET A 322 24.99 5.87 -5.81
C MET A 322 23.66 6.21 -6.49
N LYS A 323 23.12 7.42 -6.26
CA LYS A 323 21.87 7.87 -6.92
C LYS A 323 22.02 7.97 -8.44
N LYS A 324 23.20 8.36 -8.94
CA LYS A 324 23.48 8.39 -10.39
C LYS A 324 23.80 7.01 -10.96
N PHE A 325 24.42 6.14 -10.17
CA PHE A 325 24.77 4.80 -10.60
C PHE A 325 23.55 3.88 -10.72
N LEU A 326 22.69 3.88 -9.71
CA LEU A 326 21.52 3.01 -9.58
C LEU A 326 20.34 3.82 -9.01
N PRO A 327 19.66 4.64 -9.83
CA PRO A 327 18.50 5.41 -9.37
C PRO A 327 17.40 4.48 -8.85
N ALA A 328 16.94 4.70 -7.62
CA ALA A 328 15.90 3.86 -7.02
C ALA A 328 14.58 3.90 -7.80
N ALA A 329 14.22 5.08 -8.33
CA ALA A 329 12.98 5.27 -9.09
C ALA A 329 12.94 4.37 -10.33
N ASP A 330 14.03 4.28 -11.08
CA ASP A 330 14.06 3.49 -12.32
C ASP A 330 13.90 1.99 -12.01
N ALA A 331 14.56 1.49 -10.97
CA ALA A 331 14.48 0.09 -10.55
C ALA A 331 13.07 -0.29 -10.07
N LEU A 332 12.43 0.57 -9.27
CA LEU A 332 11.11 0.30 -8.72
C LEU A 332 10.01 0.44 -9.76
N LEU A 333 10.05 1.49 -10.60
CA LEU A 333 9.06 1.69 -11.66
C LEU A 333 9.11 0.54 -12.69
N GLU A 334 10.32 0.14 -13.11
CA GLU A 334 10.49 -1.01 -14.00
C GLU A 334 9.92 -2.29 -13.37
N MET A 335 10.23 -2.56 -12.10
CA MET A 335 9.73 -3.73 -11.38
C MET A 335 8.20 -3.74 -11.29
N MET A 336 7.58 -2.59 -11.01
CA MET A 336 6.12 -2.46 -10.91
C MET A 336 5.44 -2.72 -12.25
N VAL A 337 5.91 -2.10 -13.33
CA VAL A 337 5.30 -2.24 -14.66
C VAL A 337 5.40 -3.68 -15.17
N LEU A 338 6.53 -4.37 -14.93
CA LEU A 338 6.75 -5.73 -15.42
C LEU A 338 5.97 -6.81 -14.65
N HIS A 339 5.80 -6.64 -13.34
CA HIS A 339 5.32 -7.73 -12.47
C HIS A 339 3.95 -7.51 -11.85
N LEU A 340 3.51 -6.26 -11.68
CA LEU A 340 2.19 -5.99 -11.14
C LEU A 340 1.12 -6.16 -12.23
N PRO A 341 -0.09 -6.61 -11.90
CA PRO A 341 -1.16 -6.72 -12.87
C PRO A 341 -1.81 -5.34 -13.11
N SER A 342 -2.26 -5.10 -14.34
CA SER A 342 -3.18 -4.00 -14.64
C SER A 342 -4.58 -4.29 -14.07
N PRO A 343 -5.42 -3.25 -13.84
CA PRO A 343 -6.83 -3.40 -13.48
C PRO A 343 -7.59 -4.44 -14.30
N VAL A 344 -7.38 -4.45 -15.62
CA VAL A 344 -8.05 -5.38 -16.55
C VAL A 344 -7.65 -6.83 -16.29
N THR A 345 -6.41 -7.08 -15.86
CA THR A 345 -5.94 -8.41 -15.48
C THR A 345 -6.39 -8.78 -14.07
N ALA A 346 -6.30 -7.84 -13.12
CA ALA A 346 -6.59 -8.04 -11.72
C ALA A 346 -8.07 -8.31 -11.46
N GLN A 347 -8.96 -7.52 -12.07
CA GLN A 347 -10.40 -7.61 -11.83
C GLN A 347 -10.99 -8.96 -12.29
N LYS A 348 -10.38 -9.63 -13.28
CA LYS A 348 -10.85 -10.95 -13.76
C LYS A 348 -10.92 -12.01 -12.68
N TYR A 349 -9.93 -12.06 -11.79
CA TYR A 349 -9.88 -13.03 -10.69
C TYR A 349 -10.34 -12.43 -9.35
N ARG A 350 -10.51 -11.09 -9.27
CA ARG A 350 -10.98 -10.40 -8.04
C ARG A 350 -12.48 -10.14 -8.02
N ALA A 351 -13.16 -10.07 -9.16
CA ALA A 351 -14.57 -9.71 -9.26
C ALA A 351 -15.47 -10.54 -8.34
N GLU A 352 -15.25 -11.86 -8.29
CA GLU A 352 -15.98 -12.80 -7.42
C GLU A 352 -15.80 -12.50 -5.92
N THR A 353 -14.60 -12.07 -5.51
CA THR A 353 -14.33 -11.75 -4.10
C THR A 353 -14.87 -10.37 -3.72
N LEU A 354 -14.91 -9.45 -4.68
CA LEU A 354 -15.29 -8.05 -4.48
C LEU A 354 -16.80 -7.84 -4.50
N TYR A 355 -17.55 -8.55 -5.34
CA TYR A 355 -19.00 -8.38 -5.50
C TYR A 355 -19.78 -9.38 -4.66
N GLU A 356 -20.78 -8.93 -3.89
CA GLU A 356 -21.62 -9.82 -3.08
C GLU A 356 -22.76 -10.47 -3.88
N GLY A 357 -23.06 -9.94 -5.08
CA GLY A 357 -24.12 -10.45 -5.92
C GLY A 357 -23.72 -11.66 -6.78
N PRO A 358 -24.66 -12.17 -7.58
CA PRO A 358 -24.42 -13.31 -8.47
C PRO A 358 -23.33 -13.02 -9.51
N PRO A 359 -22.49 -14.01 -9.86
CA PRO A 359 -21.38 -13.83 -10.82
C PRO A 359 -21.84 -13.68 -12.28
N ASP A 360 -23.08 -14.06 -12.58
CA ASP A 360 -23.75 -13.94 -13.88
C ASP A 360 -24.42 -12.58 -14.10
N ASP A 361 -24.44 -11.71 -13.09
CA ASP A 361 -25.00 -10.37 -13.17
C ASP A 361 -24.22 -9.48 -14.18
N GLU A 362 -24.94 -8.61 -14.89
CA GLU A 362 -24.33 -7.66 -15.84
C GLU A 362 -23.27 -6.78 -15.17
N VAL A 363 -23.51 -6.47 -13.89
CA VAL A 363 -22.65 -5.67 -13.04
C VAL A 363 -21.36 -6.43 -12.70
N CYS A 364 -21.47 -7.72 -12.37
CA CYS A 364 -20.31 -8.56 -12.07
C CYS A 364 -19.45 -8.77 -13.32
N ILE A 365 -20.09 -8.99 -14.47
CA ILE A 365 -19.41 -9.09 -15.77
C ILE A 365 -18.69 -7.76 -16.10
N GLY A 366 -19.35 -6.62 -15.88
CA GLY A 366 -18.75 -5.30 -16.06
C GLY A 366 -17.51 -5.08 -15.20
N ILE A 367 -17.55 -5.52 -13.93
CA ILE A 367 -16.39 -5.49 -13.03
C ILE A 367 -15.29 -6.44 -13.54
N ARG A 368 -15.62 -7.70 -13.86
CA ARG A 368 -14.64 -8.68 -14.32
C ARG A 368 -13.86 -8.22 -15.55
N ASP A 369 -14.55 -7.60 -16.49
CA ASP A 369 -13.99 -7.20 -17.78
C ASP A 369 -13.44 -5.76 -17.76
N CYS A 370 -13.58 -5.04 -16.63
CA CYS A 370 -13.18 -3.64 -16.46
C CYS A 370 -13.76 -2.75 -17.57
N ASP A 371 -15.04 -2.95 -17.91
CA ASP A 371 -15.67 -2.28 -19.06
C ASP A 371 -16.12 -0.84 -18.70
N PRO A 372 -15.58 0.21 -19.34
CA PRO A 372 -16.00 1.59 -19.10
C PRO A 372 -17.42 1.89 -19.58
N LYS A 373 -18.04 1.02 -20.39
CA LYS A 373 -19.42 1.17 -20.90
C LYS A 373 -20.47 0.41 -20.10
N ALA A 374 -20.04 -0.49 -19.20
CA ALA A 374 -20.94 -1.22 -18.31
C ALA A 374 -21.62 -0.25 -17.31
N PRO A 375 -22.65 -0.71 -16.57
CA PRO A 375 -23.21 0.07 -15.48
C PRO A 375 -22.13 0.50 -14.48
N LEU A 376 -22.23 1.73 -13.97
CA LEU A 376 -21.25 2.27 -13.03
C LEU A 376 -21.21 1.39 -11.79
N MET A 377 -20.00 0.98 -11.40
CA MET A 377 -19.70 0.41 -10.09
C MET A 377 -18.47 1.11 -9.55
N LEU A 378 -18.65 1.83 -8.45
CA LEU A 378 -17.59 2.56 -7.78
C LEU A 378 -17.62 2.22 -6.30
N TYR A 379 -16.46 1.87 -5.75
CA TYR A 379 -16.31 1.65 -4.31
C TYR A 379 -15.67 2.87 -3.66
N VAL A 380 -16.34 3.47 -2.69
CA VAL A 380 -15.73 4.48 -1.83
C VAL A 380 -15.07 3.76 -0.67
N SER A 381 -13.75 3.91 -0.56
CA SER A 381 -12.94 3.25 0.46
C SER A 381 -12.81 4.09 1.73
N LYS A 382 -12.55 5.39 1.57
CA LYS A 382 -12.39 6.32 2.70
C LYS A 382 -12.84 7.73 2.35
N MET A 383 -13.06 8.52 3.39
CA MET A 383 -13.33 9.95 3.28
C MET A 383 -12.03 10.72 3.57
N VAL A 384 -11.64 11.60 2.65
CA VAL A 384 -10.43 12.42 2.78
C VAL A 384 -10.85 13.82 3.23
N PRO A 385 -10.31 14.34 4.35
CA PRO A 385 -10.65 15.68 4.81
C PRO A 385 -10.14 16.73 3.83
N THR A 386 -10.90 17.80 3.68
CA THR A 386 -10.58 18.93 2.80
C THR A 386 -10.05 20.11 3.60
N SER A 387 -9.38 21.06 2.93
CA SER A 387 -9.01 22.35 3.53
C SER A 387 -10.22 23.15 3.98
N ASP A 388 -11.37 22.92 3.33
CA ASP A 388 -12.63 23.58 3.64
C ASP A 388 -13.28 22.87 4.82
N LYS A 389 -13.06 23.40 6.04
CA LYS A 389 -13.55 22.86 7.30
C LYS A 389 -15.03 22.44 7.20
N GLY A 390 -15.27 21.12 7.20
CA GLY A 390 -16.61 20.53 7.24
C GLY A 390 -17.06 19.79 5.97
N ARG A 391 -16.24 19.74 4.91
CA ARG A 391 -16.49 18.86 3.75
C ARG A 391 -15.42 17.79 3.64
N PHE A 392 -15.82 16.64 3.13
CA PHE A 392 -14.95 15.51 2.83
C PHE A 392 -15.04 15.13 1.36
N TYR A 393 -13.91 14.71 0.79
CA TYR A 393 -13.88 14.05 -0.51
C TYR A 393 -14.02 12.54 -0.32
N ALA A 394 -14.91 11.91 -1.07
CA ALA A 394 -15.00 10.46 -1.09
C ALA A 394 -13.90 9.92 -2.00
N PHE A 395 -12.95 9.17 -1.44
CA PHE A 395 -11.89 8.52 -2.19
C PHE A 395 -12.29 7.09 -2.52
N GLY A 396 -12.20 6.73 -3.78
CA GLY A 396 -12.66 5.44 -4.25
C GLY A 396 -12.06 5.02 -5.58
N ARG A 397 -12.52 3.88 -6.06
CA ARG A 397 -12.12 3.32 -7.35
C ARG A 397 -13.33 2.97 -8.19
N VAL A 398 -13.26 3.29 -9.48
CA VAL A 398 -14.24 2.87 -10.48
C VAL A 398 -13.87 1.46 -10.94
N PHE A 399 -14.71 0.47 -10.66
CA PHE A 399 -14.52 -0.91 -11.11
C PHE A 399 -15.19 -1.18 -12.47
N ALA A 400 -16.36 -0.59 -12.71
CA ALA A 400 -17.07 -0.71 -13.98
C ALA A 400 -17.75 0.61 -14.35
N GLY A 401 -17.97 0.84 -15.64
CA GLY A 401 -18.60 2.05 -16.15
C GLY A 401 -17.70 3.28 -16.10
N THR A 402 -18.30 4.46 -16.29
CA THR A 402 -17.60 5.76 -16.28
C THR A 402 -18.35 6.71 -15.37
N VAL A 403 -17.67 7.28 -14.38
CA VAL A 403 -18.25 8.30 -13.49
C VAL A 403 -18.08 9.67 -14.13
N ARG A 404 -19.10 10.54 -14.03
CA ARG A 404 -19.06 11.90 -14.57
C ARG A 404 -19.61 12.91 -13.59
N SER A 405 -19.12 14.14 -13.68
CA SER A 405 -19.71 15.27 -12.97
C SER A 405 -21.18 15.47 -13.39
N GLY A 406 -22.09 15.62 -12.43
CA GLY A 406 -23.53 15.73 -12.64
C GLY A 406 -24.29 14.41 -12.83
N LEU A 407 -23.60 13.26 -12.88
CA LEU A 407 -24.24 11.95 -13.03
C LEU A 407 -25.07 11.62 -11.79
N LYS A 408 -26.34 11.23 -11.99
CA LYS A 408 -27.20 10.70 -10.92
C LYS A 408 -26.81 9.27 -10.60
N VAL A 409 -26.41 9.03 -9.36
CA VAL A 409 -25.97 7.72 -8.86
C VAL A 409 -26.79 7.31 -7.65
N ARG A 410 -26.88 5.99 -7.46
CA ARG A 410 -27.40 5.34 -6.27
C ARG A 410 -26.23 5.13 -5.32
N ILE A 411 -26.27 5.81 -4.18
CA ILE A 411 -25.32 5.68 -3.08
C ILE A 411 -25.90 4.62 -2.15
N GLN A 412 -25.28 3.46 -2.13
CA GLN A 412 -25.63 2.33 -1.28
C GLN A 412 -24.66 2.31 -0.08
N GLY A 413 -25.20 2.43 1.13
CA GLY A 413 -24.43 2.27 2.34
C GLY A 413 -24.10 0.80 2.62
N PRO A 414 -23.26 0.53 3.65
CA PRO A 414 -22.72 -0.82 3.92
C PRO A 414 -23.79 -1.90 4.12
N ASN A 415 -24.97 -1.55 4.65
CA ASN A 415 -26.02 -2.52 5.00
C ASN A 415 -27.14 -2.58 3.95
N TYR A 416 -26.95 -1.93 2.80
CA TYR A 416 -27.93 -1.95 1.72
C TYR A 416 -28.17 -3.38 1.22
N THR A 417 -29.45 -3.71 1.01
CA THR A 417 -29.87 -4.95 0.37
C THR A 417 -30.75 -4.63 -0.84
N PRO A 418 -30.54 -5.29 -1.99
CA PRO A 418 -31.34 -5.05 -3.19
C PRO A 418 -32.84 -5.19 -2.91
N GLY A 419 -33.62 -4.23 -3.42
CA GLY A 419 -35.08 -4.16 -3.21
C GLY A 419 -35.52 -3.40 -1.96
N LYS A 420 -34.64 -3.17 -0.97
CA LYS A 420 -34.96 -2.29 0.17
C LYS A 420 -34.63 -0.83 -0.14
N LYS A 421 -35.27 0.09 0.60
CA LYS A 421 -34.97 1.54 0.58
C LYS A 421 -34.07 1.99 1.73
N GLU A 422 -33.77 1.08 2.66
CA GLU A 422 -32.87 1.34 3.78
C GLU A 422 -31.45 1.54 3.24
N ASP A 423 -30.73 2.53 3.79
CA ASP A 423 -29.33 2.83 3.45
C ASP A 423 -29.09 3.12 1.95
N LEU A 424 -30.12 3.67 1.26
CA LEU A 424 -30.08 4.02 -0.15
C LEU A 424 -30.38 5.51 -0.36
N HIS A 425 -29.49 6.20 -1.08
CA HIS A 425 -29.66 7.61 -1.45
C HIS A 425 -29.43 7.81 -2.95
N ILE A 426 -30.35 8.49 -3.63
CA ILE A 426 -30.20 8.82 -5.06
C ILE A 426 -29.86 10.30 -5.21
N LYS A 427 -28.63 10.58 -5.61
CA LYS A 427 -28.10 11.94 -5.72
C LYS A 427 -27.15 12.08 -6.90
N ALA A 428 -27.01 13.32 -7.39
CA ALA A 428 -26.06 13.63 -8.44
C ALA A 428 -24.68 13.90 -7.82
N ILE A 429 -23.63 13.36 -8.45
CA ILE A 429 -22.24 13.68 -8.11
C ILE A 429 -21.99 15.13 -8.51
N GLN A 430 -21.48 15.96 -7.59
CA GLN A 430 -21.26 17.37 -7.92
C GLN A 430 -20.06 17.54 -8.84
N ARG A 431 -18.91 16.97 -8.43
CA ARG A 431 -17.64 17.05 -9.16
C ARG A 431 -16.83 15.78 -8.97
N THR A 432 -16.14 15.37 -10.03
CA THR A 432 -15.09 14.35 -10.05
C THR A 432 -13.74 15.05 -10.00
N ILE A 433 -12.82 14.53 -9.18
CA ILE A 433 -11.50 15.11 -8.97
C ILE A 433 -10.43 14.01 -9.01
N LEU A 434 -9.27 14.33 -9.55
CA LEU A 434 -8.07 13.52 -9.45
C LEU A 434 -7.23 14.02 -8.28
N MET A 435 -6.80 13.09 -7.41
CA MET A 435 -5.98 13.42 -6.26
C MET A 435 -4.52 13.10 -6.57
N MET A 436 -3.69 14.15 -6.64
CA MET A 436 -2.26 14.06 -6.85
C MET A 436 -1.52 14.53 -5.59
N GLY A 437 -1.46 13.66 -4.59
CA GLY A 437 -0.93 13.99 -3.26
C GLY A 437 -1.75 15.11 -2.60
N ARG A 438 -1.13 16.28 -2.40
CA ARG A 438 -1.80 17.47 -1.86
C ARG A 438 -2.68 18.21 -2.87
N PHE A 439 -2.39 18.06 -4.16
CA PHE A 439 -3.06 18.81 -5.21
C PHE A 439 -4.27 18.05 -5.71
N ILE A 440 -5.31 18.81 -6.07
CA ILE A 440 -6.57 18.27 -6.53
C ILE A 440 -6.89 18.96 -7.84
N GLU A 441 -7.16 18.17 -8.86
CA GLU A 441 -7.49 18.66 -10.18
C GLU A 441 -8.89 18.16 -10.58
N PRO A 442 -9.83 19.05 -10.93
CA PRO A 442 -11.14 18.65 -11.39
C PRO A 442 -11.05 18.00 -12.77
N ILE A 443 -11.72 16.85 -12.93
CA ILE A 443 -11.82 16.13 -14.19
C ILE A 443 -13.30 15.90 -14.49
N GLU A 444 -13.70 15.94 -15.76
CA GLU A 444 -15.11 15.80 -16.15
C GLU A 444 -15.64 14.38 -15.98
N ASP A 445 -14.85 13.39 -16.40
CA ASP A 445 -15.17 11.98 -16.40
C ASP A 445 -13.98 11.09 -16.06
N VAL A 446 -14.24 9.95 -15.40
CA VAL A 446 -13.22 8.97 -15.03
C VAL A 446 -13.73 7.55 -15.36
N PRO A 447 -13.03 6.81 -16.25
CA PRO A 447 -13.46 5.46 -16.67
C PRO A 447 -13.02 4.38 -15.68
N ALA A 448 -13.58 3.17 -15.89
CA ALA A 448 -13.28 1.96 -15.12
C ALA A 448 -11.77 1.67 -15.04
N GLY A 449 -11.34 1.18 -13.87
CA GLY A 449 -9.96 0.84 -13.56
C GLY A 449 -9.26 1.88 -12.69
N ASN A 450 -9.66 3.15 -12.79
CA ASN A 450 -9.00 4.29 -12.14
C ASN A 450 -9.50 4.57 -10.71
N ILE A 451 -8.59 5.13 -9.91
CA ILE A 451 -8.90 5.80 -8.64
C ILE A 451 -9.43 7.22 -8.90
N VAL A 452 -10.42 7.63 -8.10
CA VAL A 452 -11.09 8.92 -8.22
C VAL A 452 -11.46 9.49 -6.86
N GLY A 453 -11.43 10.81 -6.74
CA GLY A 453 -12.08 11.54 -5.66
C GLY A 453 -13.43 12.11 -6.11
N LEU A 454 -14.44 12.04 -5.25
CA LEU A 454 -15.78 12.56 -5.50
C LEU A 454 -16.16 13.64 -4.50
N VAL A 455 -16.82 14.68 -5.00
CA VAL A 455 -17.37 15.77 -4.19
C VAL A 455 -18.89 15.68 -4.12
N GLY A 456 -19.46 15.82 -2.92
CA GLY A 456 -20.91 15.87 -2.68
C GLY A 456 -21.56 14.56 -2.25
N VAL A 457 -20.75 13.54 -1.92
CA VAL A 457 -21.21 12.22 -1.42
C VAL A 457 -21.20 12.16 0.12
N ASP A 458 -20.47 13.06 0.78
CA ASP A 458 -20.16 13.09 2.21
C ASP A 458 -21.35 13.27 3.16
N GLN A 459 -22.48 13.76 2.66
CA GLN A 459 -23.71 13.89 3.44
C GLN A 459 -24.48 12.57 3.55
N PHE A 460 -24.31 11.67 2.57
CA PHE A 460 -25.12 10.45 2.43
C PHE A 460 -24.33 9.20 2.81
N LEU A 461 -23.00 9.28 2.77
CA LEU A 461 -22.13 8.17 3.11
C LEU A 461 -21.28 8.53 4.33
N LEU A 462 -21.23 7.61 5.31
CA LEU A 462 -20.45 7.80 6.53
C LEU A 462 -18.97 7.43 6.33
N LYS A 463 -18.68 6.21 5.85
CA LYS A 463 -17.32 5.66 5.77
C LYS A 463 -17.02 5.09 4.39
N SER A 464 -17.55 3.90 4.12
CA SER A 464 -17.44 3.19 2.86
C SER A 464 -18.82 2.90 2.30
N GLY A 465 -18.87 2.62 1.00
CA GLY A 465 -20.12 2.29 0.32
C GLY A 465 -19.92 2.07 -1.16
N THR A 466 -20.99 1.59 -1.79
CA THR A 466 -21.02 1.28 -3.21
C THR A 466 -21.85 2.33 -3.92
N LEU A 467 -21.31 2.87 -5.01
CA LEU A 467 -22.01 3.81 -5.88
C LEU A 467 -22.28 3.12 -7.21
N THR A 468 -23.54 3.14 -7.64
CA THR A 468 -23.95 2.45 -8.85
C THR A 468 -25.01 3.21 -9.65
N THR A 469 -25.10 2.93 -10.95
CA THR A 469 -26.22 3.35 -11.80
C THR A 469 -27.28 2.27 -11.98
N CYS A 470 -26.97 1.01 -11.66
CA CYS A 470 -27.89 -0.11 -11.82
C CYS A 470 -28.79 -0.27 -10.58
N GLU A 471 -30.05 -0.64 -10.79
CA GLU A 471 -31.02 -0.82 -9.70
C GLU A 471 -30.90 -2.18 -9.00
N THR A 472 -30.52 -3.21 -9.74
CA THR A 472 -30.37 -4.59 -9.24
C THR A 472 -28.98 -4.87 -8.68
N ALA A 473 -28.07 -3.89 -8.73
CA ALA A 473 -26.71 -4.01 -8.23
C ALA A 473 -26.69 -4.30 -6.72
N HIS A 474 -25.91 -5.33 -6.37
CA HIS A 474 -25.57 -5.64 -4.99
C HIS A 474 -24.40 -4.77 -4.53
N ASN A 475 -24.17 -4.75 -3.22
CA ASN A 475 -23.02 -4.07 -2.66
C ASN A 475 -21.72 -4.78 -3.05
N LEU A 476 -20.66 -3.98 -3.16
CA LEU A 476 -19.30 -4.51 -3.05
C LEU A 476 -19.05 -4.85 -1.58
N LYS A 477 -18.38 -5.97 -1.37
CA LYS A 477 -18.16 -6.58 -0.06
C LYS A 477 -17.58 -5.56 0.90
N VAL A 478 -18.15 -5.42 2.10
CA VAL A 478 -17.60 -4.48 3.09
C VAL A 478 -16.23 -4.97 3.57
N MET A 479 -15.34 -4.03 3.89
CA MET A 479 -14.02 -4.33 4.43
C MET A 479 -14.13 -4.99 5.80
N LYS A 480 -13.47 -6.14 5.99
CA LYS A 480 -13.27 -6.72 7.31
C LYS A 480 -12.03 -6.10 7.93
N PHE A 481 -12.21 -5.17 8.85
CA PHE A 481 -11.09 -4.64 9.62
C PHE A 481 -10.51 -5.75 10.49
N SER A 482 -9.19 -5.97 10.39
CA SER A 482 -8.52 -7.01 11.18
C SER A 482 -8.38 -6.64 12.65
N VAL A 483 -8.59 -5.36 13.00
CA VAL A 483 -8.47 -4.85 14.36
C VAL A 483 -9.77 -4.18 14.74
N SER A 484 -10.30 -4.54 15.91
CA SER A 484 -11.46 -3.90 16.51
C SER A 484 -11.01 -2.73 17.41
N PRO A 485 -11.79 -1.64 17.49
CA PRO A 485 -11.50 -0.53 18.39
C PRO A 485 -11.80 -0.94 19.85
N VAL A 486 -10.75 -1.31 20.60
CA VAL A 486 -10.86 -1.84 21.97
C VAL A 486 -10.54 -0.80 23.05
N VAL A 487 -9.73 0.21 22.72
CA VAL A 487 -9.31 1.24 23.69
C VAL A 487 -10.32 2.38 23.64
N GLN A 488 -10.91 2.71 24.79
CA GLN A 488 -11.98 3.71 24.89
C GLN A 488 -11.60 4.84 25.84
N ARG A 489 -12.00 6.07 25.51
CA ARG A 489 -11.94 7.23 26.41
C ARG A 489 -13.23 8.03 26.35
N SER A 490 -13.69 8.50 27.51
CA SER A 490 -14.78 9.46 27.61
C SER A 490 -14.25 10.88 27.34
N VAL A 491 -15.02 11.65 26.59
CA VAL A 491 -14.66 12.99 26.13
C VAL A 491 -15.75 13.99 26.48
N GLU A 492 -15.37 15.07 27.14
CA GLU A 492 -16.26 16.16 27.50
C GLU A 492 -15.68 17.51 27.07
N VAL A 493 -16.54 18.50 26.86
CA VAL A 493 -16.10 19.89 26.64
C VAL A 493 -15.78 20.56 27.97
N LYS A 494 -14.71 21.38 28.03
CA LYS A 494 -14.43 22.21 29.23
C LYS A 494 -15.55 23.21 29.49
N ASN A 495 -16.17 23.73 28.43
CA ASN A 495 -17.27 24.69 28.47
C ASN A 495 -18.55 24.03 27.95
N ALA A 496 -19.61 24.00 28.77
CA ALA A 496 -20.88 23.37 28.39
C ALA A 496 -21.54 23.98 27.13
N ASN A 497 -21.29 25.27 26.86
CA ASN A 497 -21.82 25.96 25.66
C ASN A 497 -21.26 25.40 24.34
N ASP A 498 -20.11 24.72 24.38
CA ASP A 498 -19.45 24.16 23.20
C ASP A 498 -19.90 22.73 22.89
N LEU A 499 -20.83 22.15 23.67
CA LEU A 499 -21.34 20.79 23.47
C LEU A 499 -21.86 20.52 22.04
N PRO A 500 -22.59 21.44 21.37
CA PRO A 500 -23.00 21.21 19.99
C PRO A 500 -21.82 21.06 19.01
N LYS A 501 -20.71 21.77 19.26
CA LYS A 501 -19.49 21.65 18.45
C LYS A 501 -18.80 20.32 18.67
N LEU A 502 -18.80 19.79 19.90
CA LEU A 502 -18.28 18.46 20.19
C LEU A 502 -19.08 17.38 19.44
N VAL A 503 -20.41 17.42 19.50
CA VAL A 503 -21.26 16.45 18.80
C VAL A 503 -21.03 16.48 17.29
N GLU A 504 -20.91 17.66 16.70
CA GLU A 504 -20.58 17.80 15.28
C GLU A 504 -19.15 17.35 14.96
N GLY A 505 -18.18 17.65 15.84
CA GLY A 505 -16.80 17.21 15.72
C GLY A 505 -16.66 15.68 15.78
N LEU A 506 -17.38 15.02 16.70
CA LEU A 506 -17.41 13.56 16.83
C LEU A 506 -17.97 12.89 15.56
N LYS A 507 -19.04 13.46 14.98
CA LYS A 507 -19.57 12.99 13.69
C LYS A 507 -18.55 13.10 12.56
N ARG A 508 -17.76 14.19 12.54
CA ARG A 508 -16.70 14.39 11.54
C ARG A 508 -15.54 13.43 11.74
N LEU A 509 -15.13 13.22 12.98
CA LEU A 509 -14.08 12.26 13.34
C LEU A 509 -14.46 10.84 12.91
N SER A 510 -15.69 10.42 13.21
CA SER A 510 -16.21 9.10 12.80
C SER A 510 -16.28 8.91 11.28
N LYS A 511 -16.42 10.00 10.51
CA LYS A 511 -16.34 9.95 9.04
C LYS A 511 -14.91 9.90 8.53
N SER A 512 -13.99 10.62 9.18
CA SER A 512 -12.60 10.72 8.73
C SER A 512 -11.82 9.43 8.92
N ASP A 513 -12.06 8.70 10.00
CA ASP A 513 -11.34 7.46 10.31
C ASP A 513 -12.23 6.22 10.12
N PRO A 514 -11.81 5.21 9.33
CA PRO A 514 -12.60 4.01 9.11
C PRO A 514 -12.86 3.17 10.36
N CYS A 515 -11.93 3.15 11.33
CA CYS A 515 -11.99 2.28 12.52
C CYS A 515 -12.63 2.96 13.74
N VAL A 516 -12.51 4.28 13.85
CA VAL A 516 -13.02 5.00 15.03
C VAL A 516 -14.52 4.83 15.18
N LEU A 517 -14.94 4.52 16.40
CA LEU A 517 -16.34 4.51 16.81
C LEU A 517 -16.57 5.62 17.83
N THR A 518 -17.64 6.37 17.61
CA THR A 518 -18.10 7.40 18.55
C THR A 518 -19.54 7.11 18.91
N TYR A 519 -19.83 6.96 20.20
CA TYR A 519 -21.19 6.71 20.69
C TYR A 519 -21.40 7.35 22.05
N ILE A 520 -22.66 7.40 22.48
CA ILE A 520 -23.03 7.87 23.81
C ILE A 520 -23.20 6.63 24.68
N SER A 521 -22.47 6.57 25.80
CA SER A 521 -22.61 5.51 26.80
C SER A 521 -24.00 5.60 27.46
N GLU A 522 -24.46 4.50 28.07
CA GLU A 522 -25.68 4.50 28.88
C GLU A 522 -25.61 5.49 30.06
N SER A 523 -24.40 5.82 30.52
CA SER A 523 -24.14 6.86 31.52
C SER A 523 -24.33 8.30 31.01
N GLY A 524 -24.52 8.49 29.69
CA GLY A 524 -24.64 9.80 29.04
C GLY A 524 -23.30 10.42 28.61
N GLU A 525 -22.18 9.73 28.83
CA GLU A 525 -20.85 10.19 28.41
C GLU A 525 -20.60 9.95 26.92
N HIS A 526 -19.91 10.88 26.25
CA HIS A 526 -19.46 10.68 24.87
C HIS A 526 -18.17 9.85 24.87
N VAL A 527 -18.22 8.67 24.27
CA VAL A 527 -17.09 7.73 24.22
C VAL A 527 -16.52 7.69 22.81
N ILE A 528 -15.19 7.74 22.73
CA ILE A 528 -14.41 7.48 21.51
C ILE A 528 -13.67 6.16 21.72
N ALA A 529 -13.84 5.23 20.78
CA ALA A 529 -13.11 3.97 20.73
C ALA A 529 -12.17 3.94 19.53
N GLY A 530 -10.92 3.57 19.77
CA GLY A 530 -9.86 3.41 18.78
C GLY A 530 -9.16 2.06 18.88
N ALA A 531 -8.37 1.73 17.86
CA ALA A 531 -7.64 0.45 17.79
C ALA A 531 -6.55 0.31 18.86
N GLY A 532 -5.91 1.42 19.23
CA GLY A 532 -4.81 1.46 20.18
C GLY A 532 -4.69 2.85 20.81
N GLU A 533 -3.77 2.99 21.78
CA GLU A 533 -3.57 4.23 22.53
C GLU A 533 -3.08 5.38 21.64
N LEU A 534 -2.05 5.14 20.83
CA LEU A 534 -1.49 6.16 19.94
C LEU A 534 -2.52 6.66 18.93
N HIS A 535 -3.33 5.75 18.38
CA HIS A 535 -4.42 6.13 17.49
C HIS A 535 -5.45 7.02 18.21
N LEU A 536 -5.83 6.68 19.43
CA LEU A 536 -6.79 7.49 20.18
C LEU A 536 -6.23 8.88 20.54
N GLU A 537 -4.95 8.98 20.91
CA GLU A 537 -4.28 10.27 21.15
C GLU A 537 -4.33 11.19 19.92
N ILE A 538 -4.05 10.64 18.73
CA ILE A 538 -4.13 11.39 17.47
C ILE A 538 -5.57 11.80 17.17
N CYS A 539 -6.54 10.90 17.34
CA CYS A 539 -7.95 11.23 17.15
C CYS A 539 -8.45 12.33 18.08
N LEU A 540 -8.00 12.32 19.34
CA LEU A 540 -8.35 13.34 20.32
C LEU A 540 -7.73 14.70 19.95
N LYS A 541 -6.49 14.69 19.47
CA LYS A 541 -5.83 15.89 18.96
C LYS A 541 -6.53 16.44 17.72
N ASP A 542 -6.84 15.60 16.74
CA ASP A 542 -7.60 15.98 15.54
C ASP A 542 -9.00 16.52 15.93
N LEU A 543 -9.62 15.96 16.97
CA LEU A 543 -10.89 16.45 17.50
C LEU A 543 -10.79 17.83 18.14
N GLU A 544 -9.79 18.04 19.01
CA GLU A 544 -9.56 19.30 19.73
C GLU A 544 -9.10 20.43 18.79
N GLU A 545 -8.21 20.14 17.84
CA GLU A 545 -7.58 21.16 16.96
C GLU A 545 -8.39 21.41 15.66
N ASP A 546 -8.83 20.35 14.97
CA ASP A 546 -9.34 20.47 13.59
C ASP A 546 -10.86 20.31 13.47
N HIS A 547 -11.44 19.31 14.14
CA HIS A 547 -12.85 18.97 13.94
C HIS A 547 -13.79 19.81 14.80
N ALA A 548 -13.60 19.78 16.12
CA ALA A 548 -14.45 20.52 17.06
C ALA A 548 -13.86 21.90 17.38
N GLY A 549 -12.53 22.04 17.43
CA GLY A 549 -11.85 23.32 17.68
C GLY A 549 -12.12 23.87 19.08
N VAL A 550 -12.32 22.98 20.07
CA VAL A 550 -12.71 23.32 21.44
C VAL A 550 -11.91 22.49 22.43
N PRO A 551 -11.55 23.06 23.58
CA PRO A 551 -10.70 22.36 24.52
C PRO A 551 -11.47 21.25 25.25
N LEU A 552 -10.87 20.06 25.28
CA LEU A 552 -11.51 18.83 25.78
C LEU A 552 -11.04 18.46 27.19
N ARG A 553 -11.89 17.76 27.93
CA ARG A 553 -11.54 16.96 29.11
C ARG A 553 -11.65 15.50 28.71
N VAL A 554 -10.57 14.76 28.91
CA VAL A 554 -10.47 13.36 28.48
C VAL A 554 -10.23 12.50 29.72
N SER A 555 -10.96 11.40 29.83
CA SER A 555 -10.75 10.41 30.89
C SER A 555 -9.50 9.56 30.65
N ASP A 556 -9.11 8.81 31.66
CA ASP A 556 -8.16 7.71 31.50
C ASP A 556 -8.72 6.63 30.55
N PRO A 557 -7.85 5.90 29.84
CA PRO A 557 -8.28 4.87 28.91
C PRO A 557 -8.87 3.68 29.67
N VAL A 558 -10.04 3.24 29.23
CA VAL A 558 -10.72 2.05 29.77
C VAL A 558 -10.80 1.00 28.67
N VAL A 559 -10.55 -0.26 29.04
CA VAL A 559 -10.69 -1.42 28.15
C VAL A 559 -12.04 -2.06 28.42
N SER A 560 -12.79 -2.37 27.35
CA SER A 560 -14.07 -3.05 27.49
C SER A 560 -13.86 -4.51 27.91
N TYR A 561 -14.42 -4.91 29.05
CA TYR A 561 -14.44 -6.30 29.49
C TYR A 561 -15.65 -7.03 28.90
N ARG A 562 -15.46 -8.31 28.56
CA ARG A 562 -16.53 -9.25 28.21
C ARG A 562 -16.62 -10.31 29.30
N GLU A 563 -17.82 -10.78 29.59
CA GLU A 563 -18.06 -11.83 30.58
C GLU A 563 -18.29 -13.18 29.88
N THR A 564 -17.82 -14.26 30.49
CA THR A 564 -18.06 -15.63 30.03
C THR A 564 -18.32 -16.55 31.22
N VAL A 565 -18.89 -17.73 30.97
CA VAL A 565 -19.13 -18.76 31.98
C VAL A 565 -17.94 -19.72 32.05
N GLY A 566 -17.55 -20.16 33.26
CA GLY A 566 -16.39 -21.05 33.43
C GLY A 566 -16.70 -22.55 33.33
N ALA A 567 -17.94 -22.96 33.62
CA ALA A 567 -18.37 -24.36 33.64
C ALA A 567 -19.89 -24.46 33.44
N GLU A 568 -20.39 -25.66 33.17
CA GLU A 568 -21.83 -25.93 33.12
C GLU A 568 -22.49 -25.57 34.46
N SER A 569 -23.65 -24.94 34.39
CA SER A 569 -24.49 -24.63 35.55
C SER A 569 -24.80 -25.90 36.36
N SER A 570 -24.34 -25.95 37.61
CA SER A 570 -24.57 -27.09 38.51
C SER A 570 -26.04 -27.28 38.87
N ILE A 571 -26.85 -26.22 38.78
CA ILE A 571 -28.28 -26.21 39.06
C ILE A 571 -28.99 -25.54 37.88
N THR A 572 -30.09 -26.16 37.41
CA THR A 572 -30.95 -25.55 36.39
C THR A 572 -31.64 -24.31 36.97
N ALA A 573 -31.38 -23.15 36.38
CA ALA A 573 -32.01 -21.90 36.77
C ALA A 573 -33.50 -21.92 36.38
N LEU A 574 -34.38 -21.55 37.31
CA LEU A 574 -35.82 -21.42 37.08
C LEU A 574 -36.23 -19.95 37.22
N SER A 575 -36.77 -19.37 36.15
CA SER A 575 -37.39 -18.05 36.18
C SER A 575 -38.89 -18.13 35.87
N LYS A 576 -39.68 -17.22 36.45
CA LYS A 576 -41.14 -17.15 36.25
C LYS A 576 -41.50 -15.79 35.66
N SER A 577 -42.43 -15.77 34.71
CA SER A 577 -42.96 -14.51 34.20
C SER A 577 -43.73 -13.74 35.27
N PRO A 578 -43.88 -12.40 35.14
CA PRO A 578 -44.65 -11.60 36.09
C PRO A 578 -46.10 -12.07 36.27
N ASN A 579 -46.72 -12.58 35.20
CA ASN A 579 -48.07 -13.17 35.22
C ASN A 579 -48.11 -14.62 35.75
N LYS A 580 -46.97 -15.20 36.13
CA LYS A 580 -46.78 -16.56 36.69
C LYS A 580 -47.23 -17.73 35.81
N HIS A 581 -47.68 -17.48 34.58
CA HIS A 581 -48.12 -18.50 33.64
C HIS A 581 -46.94 -19.20 32.95
N ASN A 582 -45.82 -18.52 32.78
CA ASN A 582 -44.65 -19.07 32.10
C ASN A 582 -43.53 -19.37 33.10
N ARG A 583 -42.88 -20.52 32.92
CA ARG A 583 -41.71 -20.95 33.69
C ARG A 583 -40.60 -21.31 32.70
N LEU A 584 -39.46 -20.67 32.83
CA LEU A 584 -38.29 -20.86 31.98
C LEU A 584 -37.22 -21.60 32.79
N TYR A 585 -36.72 -22.71 32.25
CA TYR A 585 -35.66 -23.52 32.84
C TYR A 585 -34.43 -23.45 31.93
N VAL A 586 -33.31 -22.92 32.42
CA VAL A 586 -32.10 -22.71 31.63
C VAL A 586 -30.86 -23.23 32.37
N LYS A 587 -29.92 -23.79 31.61
CA LYS A 587 -28.54 -24.01 32.00
C LYS A 587 -27.64 -23.29 31.02
N ALA A 588 -26.52 -22.78 31.50
CA ALA A 588 -25.46 -22.23 30.67
C ALA A 588 -24.21 -23.10 30.77
N GLU A 589 -23.51 -23.28 29.65
CA GLU A 589 -22.23 -23.97 29.54
C GLU A 589 -21.28 -23.16 28.63
N PRO A 590 -19.96 -23.22 28.86
CA PRO A 590 -19.00 -22.54 27.99
C PRO A 590 -18.95 -23.19 26.62
N LEU A 591 -18.92 -22.36 25.56
CA LEU A 591 -18.62 -22.83 24.22
C LEU A 591 -17.13 -23.23 24.14
N ALA A 592 -16.84 -24.30 23.39
CA ALA A 592 -15.46 -24.66 23.07
C ALA A 592 -14.78 -23.54 22.27
N GLU A 593 -13.49 -23.34 22.49
CA GLU A 593 -12.71 -22.26 21.86
C GLU A 593 -12.74 -22.34 20.33
N GLU A 594 -12.65 -23.55 19.77
CA GLU A 594 -12.72 -23.78 18.32
C GLU A 594 -14.06 -23.31 17.72
N VAL A 595 -15.17 -23.54 18.44
CA VAL A 595 -16.52 -23.15 18.00
C VAL A 595 -16.68 -21.64 18.09
N SER A 596 -16.21 -21.01 19.17
CA SER A 596 -16.22 -19.55 19.31
C SER A 596 -15.43 -18.88 18.18
N ASN A 597 -14.23 -19.38 17.88
CA ASN A 597 -13.40 -18.89 16.77
C ASN A 597 -14.07 -19.11 15.41
N ALA A 598 -14.80 -20.22 15.20
CA ALA A 598 -15.53 -20.49 13.97
C ALA A 598 -16.74 -19.54 13.77
N ILE A 599 -17.46 -19.24 14.85
CA ILE A 599 -18.57 -18.29 14.87
C ILE A 599 -18.05 -16.87 14.57
N GLU A 600 -16.97 -16.44 15.22
CA GLU A 600 -16.36 -15.13 14.96
C GLU A 600 -15.82 -15.01 13.53
N ALA A 601 -15.27 -16.09 12.97
CA ALA A 601 -14.83 -16.14 11.58
C ALA A 601 -16.00 -16.11 10.58
N GLY A 602 -17.24 -16.30 11.04
CA GLY A 602 -18.45 -16.38 10.22
C GLY A 602 -18.52 -17.63 9.36
N LYS A 603 -17.83 -18.71 9.76
CA LYS A 603 -17.84 -20.01 9.05
C LYS A 603 -19.06 -20.85 9.41
N ASP A 604 -19.48 -20.79 10.67
CA ASP A 604 -20.65 -21.47 11.19
C ASP A 604 -21.60 -20.40 11.76
N GLN A 605 -22.60 -20.01 10.97
CA GLN A 605 -23.77 -19.37 11.58
C GLN A 605 -24.60 -20.48 12.22
N PRO A 606 -24.93 -20.39 13.53
CA PRO A 606 -25.94 -21.27 14.08
C PRO A 606 -27.25 -21.08 13.28
N PRO A 607 -28.01 -22.16 13.01
CA PRO A 607 -29.21 -22.14 12.19
C PRO A 607 -30.31 -21.19 12.71
#